data_AF-A0A3P6CIN4-F1
#
_entry.id   AF-A0A3P6CIN4-F1
#
_cell.length_a   1.000
_cell.length_b   1.000
_cell.length_c   1.000
_cell.angle_alpha   90.00
_cell.angle_beta   90.00
_cell.angle_gamma   90.00
#
_symmetry.space_group_name_H-M   'P 1'
#
loop_
_entity.id
_entity.type
_entity.pdbx_description
1 polymer ?
#
loop_
_entity_poly.entity_id
_entity_poly.type
_entity_poly.pdbx_seq_one_letter_code
_entity_poly.pdbx_strand_id
1 'polypeptide(L)'
;MLQCAADTQYGIPTRCQCGSRISKNYEDDVLHCRHPWVFGVQEEIERLTKRVKESEEVILLVAKLNKQIDTLEEQVQDLTVKVHVLEKLCFD
;
A
#
# COMPACT_ATOMS: atom_id res chain seq x y z
N MET A 1 -29.07 23.60 -1.35
CA MET A 1 -28.35 22.40 -0.85
C MET A 1 -28.36 21.22 -1.83
N LEU A 2 -29.49 20.87 -2.48
CA LEU A 2 -29.55 19.77 -3.48
C LEU A 2 -28.72 20.01 -4.76
N GLN A 3 -28.39 21.26 -5.11
CA GLN A 3 -27.60 21.56 -6.31
C GLN A 3 -26.13 21.08 -6.21
N CYS A 4 -25.51 21.11 -5.01
CA CYS A 4 -24.09 20.77 -4.84
C CYS A 4 -23.82 19.28 -5.10
N ALA A 5 -24.77 18.43 -4.76
CA ALA A 5 -24.65 16.99 -4.93
C ALA A 5 -24.87 16.55 -6.39
N ALA A 6 -25.71 17.28 -7.13
CA ALA A 6 -26.00 17.01 -8.54
C ALA A 6 -24.78 17.26 -9.45
N ASP A 7 -23.93 18.24 -9.12
CA ASP A 7 -22.76 18.58 -9.94
C ASP A 7 -21.63 17.55 -9.82
N THR A 8 -21.53 16.81 -8.70
CA THR A 8 -20.57 15.70 -8.55
C THR A 8 -20.79 14.56 -9.53
N GLN A 9 -21.97 14.47 -10.17
CA GLN A 9 -22.28 13.46 -11.17
C GLN A 9 -21.74 13.82 -12.58
N TYR A 10 -21.25 15.04 -12.78
CA TYR A 10 -20.80 15.55 -14.09
C TYR A 10 -19.34 16.09 -14.12
N GLY A 11 -18.59 16.00 -13.01
CA GLY A 11 -17.18 16.41 -12.94
C GLY A 11 -16.88 17.39 -11.81
N ILE A 12 -15.65 17.93 -11.77
CA ILE A 12 -15.19 18.85 -10.71
C ILE A 12 -15.85 20.23 -10.89
N PRO A 13 -16.64 20.72 -9.93
CA PRO A 13 -17.28 22.03 -10.04
C PRO A 13 -16.27 23.18 -10.08
N THR A 14 -16.48 24.17 -10.95
CA THR A 14 -15.59 25.34 -11.10
C THR A 14 -16.12 26.63 -10.46
N ARG A 15 -17.34 26.60 -9.88
CA ARG A 15 -17.98 27.72 -9.18
C ARG A 15 -18.67 27.24 -7.91
N CYS A 16 -18.64 28.07 -6.86
CA CYS A 16 -19.37 27.82 -5.63
C CYS A 16 -20.85 28.23 -5.79
N GLN A 17 -21.75 27.67 -4.97
CA GLN A 17 -23.17 28.02 -4.96
C GLN A 17 -23.45 29.51 -4.68
N CYS A 18 -22.54 30.23 -4.04
CA CYS A 18 -22.63 31.69 -3.87
C CYS A 18 -22.22 32.50 -5.12
N GLY A 19 -21.79 31.84 -6.21
CA GLY A 19 -21.33 32.49 -7.44
C GLY A 19 -19.83 32.80 -7.49
N SER A 20 -19.11 32.69 -6.37
CA SER A 20 -17.67 32.92 -6.30
C SER A 20 -16.88 31.87 -7.09
N ARG A 21 -15.76 32.30 -7.68
CA ARG A 21 -14.77 31.39 -8.29
C ARG A 21 -14.11 30.60 -7.16
N ILE A 22 -14.08 29.28 -7.32
CA ILE A 22 -13.37 28.40 -6.40
C ILE A 22 -11.87 28.68 -6.55
N SER A 23 -11.26 29.25 -5.50
CA SER A 23 -9.82 29.55 -5.45
C SER A 23 -9.01 28.29 -5.12
N LYS A 24 -7.81 28.19 -5.69
CA LYS A 24 -6.82 27.15 -5.33
C LYS A 24 -5.95 27.55 -4.13
N ASN A 25 -5.91 28.84 -3.79
CA ASN A 25 -5.10 29.36 -2.70
C ASN A 25 -5.96 29.38 -1.44
N TYR A 26 -5.46 28.74 -0.38
CA TYR A 26 -6.10 28.61 0.92
C TYR A 26 -5.98 29.95 1.66
N GLU A 27 -6.93 30.85 1.42
CA GLU A 27 -7.24 31.96 2.31
C GLU A 27 -8.50 31.53 3.08
N ASP A 28 -8.51 31.70 4.40
CA ASP A 28 -9.56 31.23 5.33
C ASP A 28 -10.86 32.06 5.17
N ASP A 29 -11.40 32.08 3.96
CA ASP A 29 -12.68 32.68 3.64
C ASP A 29 -13.75 31.65 3.99
N VAL A 30 -14.26 31.79 5.22
CA VAL A 30 -15.14 30.92 6.02
C VAL A 30 -16.34 30.25 5.32
N LEU A 31 -16.61 30.42 4.02
CA LEU A 31 -17.82 29.84 3.41
C LEU A 31 -17.77 29.54 1.90
N HIS A 32 -16.73 28.90 1.37
CA HIS A 32 -16.72 28.47 -0.05
C HIS A 32 -16.36 27.00 -0.21
N CYS A 33 -17.38 26.15 -0.03
CA CYS A 33 -17.44 24.72 -0.33
C CYS A 33 -16.13 23.95 -0.17
N ARG A 34 -15.94 23.36 1.01
CA ARG A 34 -15.17 22.12 1.17
C ARG A 34 -15.47 21.20 -0.01
N HIS A 35 -14.51 21.02 -0.89
CA HIS A 35 -14.60 20.10 -2.00
C HIS A 35 -14.83 18.70 -1.43
N PRO A 36 -16.04 18.11 -1.55
CA PRO A 36 -16.34 16.85 -0.88
C PRO A 36 -15.38 15.73 -1.31
N TRP A 37 -14.87 15.82 -2.54
CA TRP A 37 -13.86 14.91 -3.08
C TRP A 37 -12.48 15.03 -2.39
N VAL A 38 -12.08 16.19 -1.87
CA VAL A 38 -10.78 16.34 -1.18
C VAL A 38 -10.77 15.53 0.11
N PHE A 39 -11.88 15.53 0.84
CA PHE A 39 -12.02 14.70 2.05
C PHE A 39 -12.01 13.22 1.72
N GLY A 40 -12.76 12.81 0.68
CA GLY A 40 -12.73 11.41 0.23
C GLY A 40 -11.36 10.94 -0.26
N VAL A 41 -10.61 11.81 -0.95
CA VAL A 41 -9.22 11.52 -1.37
C VAL A 41 -8.29 11.42 -0.16
N GLN A 42 -8.45 12.27 0.85
CA GLN A 42 -7.64 12.23 2.07
C GLN A 42 -7.87 10.91 2.84
N GLU A 43 -9.13 10.51 3.05
CA GLU A 43 -9.49 9.24 3.70
C GLU A 43 -8.93 8.05 2.92
N GLU A 44 -9.00 8.09 1.59
CA GLU A 44 -8.47 7.04 0.73
C GLU A 44 -6.94 6.95 0.80
N ILE A 45 -6.24 8.09 0.84
CA ILE A 45 -4.78 8.14 1.03
C ILE A 45 -4.40 7.52 2.38
N GLU A 46 -5.12 7.84 3.46
CA GLU A 46 -4.87 7.27 4.78
C GLU A 46 -5.09 5.75 4.80
N ARG A 47 -6.19 5.29 4.19
CA ARG A 47 -6.50 3.86 4.04
C ARG A 47 -5.42 3.11 3.25
N LEU A 48 -4.99 3.66 2.11
CA LEU A 48 -3.95 3.06 1.27
C LEU A 48 -2.60 3.07 1.97
N THR A 49 -2.26 4.17 2.66
CA THR A 49 -1.03 4.27 3.45
C THR A 49 -0.95 3.17 4.50
N LYS A 50 -2.06 2.87 5.19
CA LYS A 50 -2.12 1.77 6.16
C LYS A 50 -1.82 0.42 5.50
N ARG A 51 -2.49 0.12 4.38
CA ARG A 51 -2.29 -1.14 3.63
C ARG A 51 -0.86 -1.29 3.09
N VAL A 52 -0.25 -0.19 2.65
CA VAL A 52 1.14 -0.17 2.18
C VAL A 52 2.10 -0.52 3.31
N LYS A 53 1.92 0.08 4.50
CA LYS A 53 2.73 -0.24 5.69
C LYS A 53 2.60 -1.71 6.10
N GLU A 54 1.38 -2.24 6.14
CA GLU A 54 1.14 -3.67 6.41
C GLU A 54 1.84 -4.57 5.38
N SER A 55 1.83 -4.18 4.09
CA SER A 55 2.51 -4.94 3.03
C SER A 55 4.03 -4.86 3.14
N GLU A 56 4.58 -3.73 3.57
CA GLU A 56 6.01 -3.54 3.80
C GLU A 56 6.53 -4.47 4.92
N GLU A 57 5.77 -4.61 6.01
CA GLU A 57 6.10 -5.56 7.09
C GLU A 57 6.16 -7.01 6.58
N VAL A 58 5.20 -7.41 5.73
CA VAL A 58 5.19 -8.74 5.09
C VAL A 58 6.42 -8.94 4.20
N ILE A 59 6.81 -7.95 3.41
CA ILE A 59 8.00 -8.02 2.54
C ILE A 59 9.27 -8.24 3.36
N LEU A 60 9.43 -7.55 4.49
CA LEU A 60 10.57 -7.72 5.39
C LEU A 60 10.61 -9.13 6.00
N LEU A 61 9.45 -9.66 6.39
CA LEU A 61 9.33 -11.03 6.90
C LEU A 61 9.69 -12.06 5.83
N VAL A 62 9.20 -11.91 4.60
CA VAL A 62 9.54 -12.79 3.47
C VAL A 62 11.04 -12.77 3.20
N ALA A 63 11.68 -11.58 3.20
CA ALA A 63 13.13 -11.47 3.01
C ALA A 63 13.93 -12.20 4.11
N LYS A 64 13.47 -12.17 5.37
CA LYS A 64 14.10 -12.91 6.47
C LYS A 64 13.92 -14.42 6.31
N LEU A 65 12.72 -14.87 5.93
CA LEU A 65 12.44 -16.29 5.72
C LEU A 65 13.24 -16.86 4.55
N ASN A 66 13.39 -16.12 3.44
CA ASN A 66 14.20 -16.56 2.30
C ASN A 66 15.65 -16.85 2.72
N LYS A 67 16.28 -15.96 3.51
CA LYS A 67 17.64 -16.22 4.03
C LYS A 67 17.74 -17.50 4.86
N GLN A 68 16.70 -17.83 5.63
CA GLN A 68 16.66 -19.06 6.41
C GLN A 68 16.50 -20.28 5.50
N ILE A 69 15.68 -20.18 4.45
CA ILE A 69 15.52 -21.22 3.43
C ILE A 69 16.86 -21.47 2.74
N ASP A 70 17.55 -20.43 2.25
CA ASP A 70 18.86 -20.55 1.59
C ASP A 70 19.86 -21.30 2.51
N THR A 71 19.90 -20.93 3.78
CA THR A 71 20.78 -21.56 4.78
C THR A 71 20.43 -23.03 5.03
N LEU A 72 19.13 -23.37 5.04
CA LEU A 72 18.67 -24.75 5.20
C LEU A 72 18.95 -25.58 3.95
N GLU A 73 18.79 -25.00 2.76
CA GLU A 73 19.10 -25.67 1.50
C GLU A 73 20.58 -26.07 1.42
N GLU A 74 21.49 -25.17 1.81
CA GLU A 74 22.93 -25.49 1.91
C GLU A 74 23.22 -26.65 2.87
N GLN A 75 22.59 -26.65 4.05
CA GLN A 75 22.75 -27.73 5.03
C GLN A 75 22.23 -29.07 4.51
N VAL A 76 21.07 -29.08 3.84
CA VAL A 76 20.50 -30.29 3.25
C VAL A 76 21.42 -30.84 2.16
N GLN A 77 22.00 -29.97 1.33
CA GLN A 77 22.96 -30.40 0.30
C GLN A 77 24.22 -31.03 0.92
N ASP A 78 24.82 -30.40 1.94
CA ASP A 78 25.98 -30.94 2.64
C ASP A 78 25.69 -32.30 3.28
N LEU A 79 24.56 -32.43 3.98
CA LEU A 79 24.14 -33.69 4.59
C LEU A 79 23.89 -34.77 3.53
N THR A 80 23.28 -34.41 2.40
CA THR A 80 23.02 -35.34 1.28
C THR A 80 24.33 -35.92 0.75
N VAL A 81 25.36 -35.07 0.57
CA VAL A 81 26.69 -35.54 0.14
C VAL A 81 27.31 -36.48 1.17
N LYS A 82 27.23 -36.12 2.46
CA LYS A 82 27.77 -36.96 3.55
C LYS A 82 27.09 -38.32 3.63
N VAL A 83 25.76 -38.37 3.53
CA VAL A 83 25.00 -39.62 3.51
C VAL A 83 25.42 -40.48 2.32
N HIS A 84 25.52 -39.91 1.12
CA HIS A 84 25.97 -40.63 -0.07
C HIS A 84 27.37 -41.23 0.08
N VAL A 85 28.30 -40.50 0.72
CA VAL A 85 29.64 -41.02 1.01
C VAL A 85 29.59 -42.19 2.01
N LEU A 86 28.80 -42.05 3.08
CA LEU A 86 28.65 -43.12 4.08
C LEU A 86 27.96 -44.36 3.49
N GLU A 87 26.96 -44.19 2.63
CA GLU A 87 26.28 -45.29 1.96
C GLU A 87 27.26 -46.11 1.13
N LYS A 88 28.13 -45.46 0.36
CA LYS A 88 29.21 -46.15 -0.37
C LYS A 88 30.16 -46.89 0.55
N LEU A 89 30.61 -46.28 1.64
CA LEU A 89 31.58 -46.90 2.56
C LEU A 89 30.99 -48.08 3.35
N CYS A 90 29.68 -48.11 3.58
CA CYS A 90 29.03 -49.12 4.40
C CYS A 90 28.37 -50.24 3.60
N PHE A 91 28.00 -50.00 2.34
CA PHE A 91 27.22 -50.95 1.53
C PHE A 91 27.84 -51.33 0.18
N ASP A 92 28.91 -50.66 -0.28
CA ASP A 92 29.82 -51.22 -1.31
C ASP A 92 30.86 -52.15 -0.66
#